data_AF-A0A7V6Q0J8-F1
#
_entry.id   AF-A0A7V6Q0J8-F1
#
_cell.length_a   1.000
_cell.length_b   1.000
_cell.length_c   1.000
_cell.angle_alpha   90.00
_cell.angle_beta   90.00
_cell.angle_gamma   90.00
#
_symmetry.space_group_name_H-M   'P 1'
#
loop_
_entity.id
_entity.type
_entity.pdbx_description
1 polymer ?
#
loop_
_entity_poly.entity_id
_entity_poly.type
_entity_poly.pdbx_seq_one_letter_code
_entity_poly.pdbx_strand_id
1 'polypeptide(L)'
;MIDNYFANGKFEEKIKKLDALISDYVKNDPTAFCTYEQYKTAVSAFITLGNLRAENIQGQLDGTIPSTTEGQNANPDKLISAGNLNLSVLGTMIGGRGLGPMMDGRMSNNINFPAGWGNFLGRMGNFQRGIRETTKMEDE
;
A
#
# COMPACT_ATOMS: atom_id res chain seq x y z
N MET A 1 -14.26 -13.34 -8.35
CA MET A 1 -13.25 -12.90 -7.33
C MET A 1 -13.74 -11.65 -6.62
N ILE A 2 -14.06 -10.57 -7.35
CA ILE A 2 -14.57 -9.34 -6.75
C ILE A 2 -15.89 -9.58 -6.03
N ASP A 3 -16.94 -10.01 -6.75
CA ASP A 3 -18.28 -10.22 -6.16
C ASP A 3 -18.28 -11.24 -5.01
N ASN A 4 -17.60 -12.36 -5.22
CA ASN A 4 -17.66 -13.49 -4.30
C ASN A 4 -16.79 -13.36 -3.04
N TYR A 5 -15.83 -12.43 -3.01
CA TYR A 5 -14.83 -12.32 -1.93
C TYR A 5 -14.65 -10.90 -1.39
N PHE A 6 -14.53 -9.89 -2.25
CA PHE A 6 -14.34 -8.50 -1.82
C PHE A 6 -15.66 -7.80 -1.56
N ALA A 7 -16.58 -7.78 -2.54
CA ALA A 7 -17.88 -7.09 -2.40
C ALA A 7 -18.77 -7.71 -1.31
N ASN A 8 -18.65 -9.01 -1.09
CA ASN A 8 -19.38 -9.73 -0.05
C ASN A 8 -18.66 -9.71 1.33
N GLY A 9 -17.75 -8.76 1.57
CA GLY A 9 -17.10 -8.54 2.88
C GLY A 9 -16.11 -9.61 3.37
N LYS A 10 -16.02 -10.76 2.69
CA LYS A 10 -15.20 -11.91 3.15
C LYS A 10 -13.72 -11.59 3.29
N PHE A 11 -13.18 -10.68 2.47
CA PHE A 11 -11.81 -10.21 2.61
C PHE A 11 -11.58 -9.58 3.99
N GLU A 12 -12.40 -8.59 4.35
CA GLU A 12 -12.29 -7.89 5.64
C GLU A 12 -12.56 -8.83 6.81
N GLU A 13 -13.59 -9.68 6.72
CA GLU A 13 -13.87 -10.70 7.74
C GLU A 13 -12.69 -11.64 7.95
N LYS A 14 -12.03 -12.06 6.87
CA LYS A 14 -10.86 -12.94 6.96
C LYS A 14 -9.70 -12.24 7.66
N ILE A 15 -9.44 -10.97 7.35
CA ILE A 15 -8.39 -10.19 8.02
C ILE A 15 -8.71 -10.00 9.51
N LYS A 16 -9.95 -9.60 9.85
CA LYS A 16 -10.39 -9.46 11.25
C LYS A 16 -10.30 -10.78 12.02
N LYS A 17 -10.64 -11.90 11.38
CA LYS A 17 -10.49 -13.23 11.98
C LYS A 17 -9.03 -13.56 12.27
N LEU A 18 -8.12 -13.26 11.35
CA LEU A 18 -6.69 -13.50 11.55
C LEU A 18 -6.12 -12.58 12.62
N ASP A 19 -6.48 -11.30 12.60
CA ASP A 19 -6.14 -10.31 13.62
C ASP A 19 -6.56 -10.80 15.00
N ALA A 20 -7.81 -11.24 15.18
CA ALA A 20 -8.28 -11.80 16.45
C ALA A 20 -7.48 -13.04 16.91
N LEU A 21 -6.97 -13.86 15.99
CA LEU A 21 -6.19 -15.06 16.33
C LEU A 21 -4.74 -14.74 16.74
N ILE A 22 -4.14 -13.68 16.17
CA ILE A 22 -2.71 -13.40 16.37
C ILE A 22 -2.43 -12.16 17.23
N SER A 23 -3.42 -11.29 17.45
CA SER A 23 -3.25 -9.98 18.08
C SER A 23 -2.59 -10.07 19.46
N ASP A 24 -3.02 -11.00 20.31
CA ASP A 24 -2.42 -11.20 21.64
C ASP A 24 -0.98 -11.73 21.57
N TYR A 25 -0.67 -12.54 20.56
CA TYR A 25 0.70 -13.01 20.33
C TYR A 25 1.60 -11.84 19.91
N VAL A 26 1.13 -11.00 18.99
CA VAL A 26 1.87 -9.79 18.56
C VAL A 26 2.09 -8.83 19.74
N LYS A 27 1.08 -8.64 20.59
CA LYS A 27 1.16 -7.75 21.76
C LYS A 27 2.21 -8.21 22.78
N ASN A 28 2.37 -9.52 22.95
CA ASN A 28 3.21 -10.11 23.98
C ASN A 28 4.56 -10.61 23.46
N ASP A 29 4.85 -10.46 22.16
CA ASP A 29 6.10 -10.91 21.56
C ASP A 29 7.24 -9.89 21.82
N PRO A 30 8.25 -10.23 22.65
CA PRO A 30 9.37 -9.33 22.94
C PRO A 30 10.36 -9.21 21.77
N THR A 31 10.23 -10.05 20.74
CA THR A 31 11.07 -10.06 19.53
C THR A 31 10.40 -9.44 18.32
N ALA A 32 9.19 -8.88 18.49
CA ALA A 32 8.43 -8.28 17.40
C ALA A 32 9.19 -7.12 16.72
N PHE A 33 9.16 -7.11 15.39
CA PHE A 33 9.80 -6.06 14.57
C PHE A 33 9.03 -4.73 14.55
N CYS A 34 7.81 -4.70 15.08
CA CYS A 34 6.96 -3.52 15.14
C CYS A 34 6.22 -3.46 16.47
N THR A 35 5.78 -2.27 16.86
CA THR A 35 4.94 -2.12 18.03
C THR A 35 3.53 -2.64 17.75
N TYR A 36 2.81 -3.03 18.80
CA TYR A 36 1.41 -3.45 18.68
C TYR A 36 0.52 -2.39 18.00
N GLU A 37 0.74 -1.11 18.30
CA GLU A 37 0.00 -0.01 17.65
C GLU A 37 0.32 0.12 16.15
N GLN A 38 1.59 -0.07 15.77
CA GLN A 38 1.98 -0.11 14.36
C GLN A 38 1.32 -1.28 13.64
N TYR A 39 1.25 -2.45 14.29
CA TYR A 39 0.52 -3.61 13.78
C TYR A 39 -0.97 -3.31 13.57
N LYS A 40 -1.67 -2.76 14.57
CA LYS A 40 -3.11 -2.43 14.42
C LYS A 40 -3.36 -1.39 13.34
N THR A 41 -2.48 -0.40 13.23
CA THR A 41 -2.51 0.61 12.15
C THR A 41 -2.32 -0.05 10.79
N ALA A 42 -1.38 -0.99 10.67
CA ALA A 42 -1.14 -1.73 9.44
C ALA A 42 -2.33 -2.61 9.05
N VAL A 43 -2.98 -3.30 10.00
CA VAL A 43 -4.19 -4.11 9.75
C VAL A 43 -5.31 -3.24 9.16
N SER A 44 -5.57 -2.07 9.75
CA SER A 44 -6.57 -1.13 9.25
C SER A 44 -6.22 -0.62 7.83
N ALA A 45 -4.98 -0.18 7.62
CA ALA A 45 -4.52 0.27 6.31
C ALA A 45 -4.58 -0.84 5.24
N PHE A 46 -4.34 -2.10 5.63
CA PHE A 46 -4.36 -3.23 4.72
C PHE A 46 -5.79 -3.55 4.24
N ILE A 47 -6.77 -3.46 5.14
CA ILE A 47 -8.19 -3.59 4.79
C ILE A 47 -8.59 -2.50 3.80
N THR A 48 -8.28 -1.24 4.12
CA THR A 48 -8.58 -0.10 3.23
C THR A 48 -7.94 -0.26 1.87
N LEU A 49 -6.66 -0.63 1.81
CA LEU A 49 -5.96 -0.88 0.55
C LEU A 49 -6.63 -1.98 -0.27
N GLY A 50 -6.99 -3.11 0.35
CA GLY A 50 -7.64 -4.21 -0.33
C GLY A 50 -8.99 -3.83 -0.93
N ASN A 51 -9.79 -3.05 -0.20
CA ASN A 51 -11.10 -2.58 -0.67
C ASN A 51 -10.95 -1.59 -1.84
N LEU A 52 -10.07 -0.60 -1.73
CA LEU A 52 -9.79 0.35 -2.83
C LEU A 52 -9.26 -0.34 -4.08
N ARG A 53 -8.44 -1.39 -3.92
CA ARG A 53 -7.97 -2.20 -5.04
C ARG A 53 -9.09 -2.97 -5.71
N ALA A 54 -10.01 -3.54 -4.94
CA ALA A 54 -11.17 -4.23 -5.49
C ALA A 54 -12.08 -3.27 -6.28
N GLU A 55 -12.35 -2.08 -5.74
CA GLU A 55 -13.11 -1.03 -6.42
C GLU A 55 -12.43 -0.59 -7.73
N ASN A 56 -11.11 -0.36 -7.69
CA ASN A 56 -10.37 0.02 -8.89
C ASN A 56 -10.39 -1.08 -9.97
N ILE A 57 -10.22 -2.34 -9.58
CA ILE A 57 -10.29 -3.48 -10.51
C ILE A 57 -11.70 -3.63 -11.08
N GLN A 58 -12.73 -3.49 -10.24
CA GLN A 58 -14.11 -3.56 -10.69
C GLN A 58 -14.41 -2.49 -11.73
N GLY A 59 -14.03 -1.23 -11.47
CA GLY A 59 -14.21 -0.15 -12.43
C GLY A 59 -13.45 -0.37 -13.75
N GLN A 60 -12.29 -1.05 -13.73
CA GLN A 60 -11.59 -1.44 -14.96
C GLN A 60 -12.33 -2.53 -15.74
N LEU A 61 -12.94 -3.50 -15.06
CA LEU A 61 -13.74 -4.55 -15.69
C LEU A 61 -15.04 -3.98 -16.28
N ASP A 62 -15.64 -3.01 -15.60
CA ASP A 62 -16.87 -2.33 -16.04
C ASP A 62 -16.60 -1.25 -17.11
N GLY A 63 -15.33 -0.93 -17.37
CA GLY A 63 -14.92 0.10 -18.33
C GLY A 63 -15.08 1.55 -17.85
N THR A 64 -15.43 1.76 -16.58
CA THR A 64 -15.55 3.10 -15.97
C THR A 64 -14.20 3.69 -15.60
N ILE A 65 -13.20 2.84 -15.34
CA ILE A 65 -11.80 3.23 -15.07
C ILE A 65 -10.91 2.68 -16.19
N PRO A 66 -10.06 3.50 -16.83
CA PRO A 66 -9.12 3.00 -17.84
C PRO A 66 -8.14 1.97 -17.24
N SER A 67 -7.86 0.89 -17.97
CA SER A 67 -6.93 -0.17 -17.51
C SER A 67 -5.47 0.05 -17.95
N THR A 68 -5.21 1.00 -18.86
CA THR A 68 -3.86 1.34 -19.33
C THR A 68 -3.28 2.53 -18.61
N THR A 69 -1.95 2.59 -18.51
CA THR A 69 -1.24 3.73 -17.92
C THR A 69 -1.60 5.05 -18.62
N GLU A 70 -1.60 5.05 -19.96
CA GLU A 70 -1.95 6.21 -20.77
C GLU A 70 -3.38 6.67 -20.51
N GLY A 71 -4.34 5.73 -20.48
CA GLY A 71 -5.74 6.05 -20.20
C GLY A 71 -5.95 6.62 -18.80
N GLN A 72 -5.27 6.07 -17.79
CA GLN A 72 -5.35 6.57 -16.41
C GLN A 72 -4.73 7.96 -16.26
N ASN A 73 -3.61 8.23 -16.96
CA ASN A 73 -2.99 9.56 -16.97
C ASN A 73 -3.88 10.61 -17.67
N ALA A 74 -4.61 10.20 -18.71
CA ALA A 74 -5.53 11.08 -19.43
C ALA A 74 -6.88 11.30 -18.72
N ASN A 75 -7.25 10.47 -17.75
CA ASN A 75 -8.52 10.54 -17.02
C ASN A 75 -8.30 10.41 -15.51
N PRO A 76 -7.56 11.34 -14.87
CA PRO A 76 -7.27 11.27 -13.44
C PRO A 76 -8.53 11.39 -12.56
N ASP A 77 -9.57 12.06 -13.05
CA ASP A 77 -10.89 12.23 -12.45
C ASP A 77 -11.68 10.92 -12.32
N LYS A 78 -11.36 9.91 -13.15
CA LYS A 78 -11.98 8.58 -13.09
C LYS A 78 -11.28 7.66 -12.08
N LEU A 79 -10.18 8.07 -11.48
CA LEU A 79 -9.42 7.22 -10.55
C LEU A 79 -10.02 7.27 -9.15
N ILE A 80 -9.92 6.14 -8.44
CA ILE A 80 -10.35 6.04 -7.04
C ILE A 80 -9.36 6.78 -6.15
N SER A 81 -9.86 7.70 -5.32
CA SER A 81 -9.07 8.41 -4.32
C SER A 81 -8.67 7.46 -3.18
N ALA A 82 -7.39 7.49 -2.81
CA ALA A 82 -6.89 6.76 -1.64
C ALA A 82 -7.12 7.50 -0.31
N GLY A 83 -7.66 8.72 -0.36
CA GLY A 83 -7.82 9.59 0.81
C GLY A 83 -6.51 9.72 1.59
N ASN A 84 -6.58 9.47 2.90
CA ASN A 84 -5.44 9.57 3.82
C ASN A 84 -4.65 8.25 3.97
N LEU A 85 -4.80 7.29 3.05
CA LEU A 85 -4.10 6.00 3.13
C LEU A 85 -2.59 6.20 3.02
N ASN A 86 -1.87 5.95 4.11
CA ASN A 86 -0.41 5.98 4.15
C ASN A 86 0.16 4.58 3.96
N LEU A 87 0.69 4.27 2.77
CA LEU A 87 1.24 2.94 2.47
C LEU A 87 2.49 2.59 3.28
N SER A 88 3.21 3.58 3.83
CA SER A 88 4.41 3.33 4.63
C SER A 88 4.12 2.56 5.93
N VAL A 89 2.87 2.58 6.41
CA VAL A 89 2.47 1.85 7.63
C VAL A 89 2.37 0.33 7.41
N LEU A 90 2.27 -0.12 6.15
CA LEU A 90 2.27 -1.54 5.80
C LEU A 90 3.68 -2.16 5.83
N GLY A 91 4.65 -1.41 6.33
CA GLY A 91 6.06 -1.74 6.30
C GLY A 91 6.74 -1.13 5.09
N THR A 92 7.94 -0.62 5.31
CA THR A 92 8.90 -0.41 4.24
C THR A 92 9.58 -1.75 4.02
N MET A 93 9.59 -2.25 2.78
CA MET A 93 10.33 -3.47 2.46
C MET A 93 11.73 -3.39 3.07
N ILE A 94 12.04 -4.35 3.94
CA ILE A 94 13.36 -4.64 4.49
C ILE A 94 14.34 -4.67 3.30
N GLY A 95 15.04 -3.55 3.11
CA GLY A 95 15.73 -3.24 1.86
C GLY A 95 16.10 -1.76 1.71
N GLY A 96 15.74 -0.91 2.67
CA GLY A 96 16.15 0.49 2.70
C GLY A 96 16.18 1.06 4.11
N ARG A 97 17.21 0.68 4.90
CA ARG A 97 17.65 1.35 6.13
C ARG A 97 16.66 1.28 7.31
N GLY A 98 16.74 0.21 8.10
CA GLY A 98 15.93 0.06 9.32
C GLY A 98 16.33 -1.06 10.28
N LEU A 99 17.58 -1.51 10.25
CA LEU A 99 18.23 -2.24 11.34
C LEU A 99 19.61 -1.59 11.51
N GLY A 100 19.76 -0.65 12.44
CA GLY A 100 21.07 -0.20 12.89
C GLY A 100 21.50 -0.95 14.15
N PRO A 101 22.79 -1.00 14.53
CA PRO A 101 24.03 -1.01 13.76
C PRO A 101 24.72 -2.38 13.95
N MET A 102 24.42 -3.35 13.09
CA MET A 102 25.14 -4.63 13.05
C MET A 102 25.44 -4.98 11.60
N MET A 103 26.36 -4.25 10.98
CA MET A 103 27.20 -4.70 9.85
C MET A 103 27.93 -3.47 9.30
N ASP A 104 29.03 -3.13 9.96
CA ASP A 104 30.06 -2.28 9.37
C ASP A 104 30.81 -3.09 8.30
N GLY A 105 30.97 -2.48 7.13
CA GLY A 105 31.93 -2.90 6.14
C GLY A 105 31.43 -3.86 5.07
N ARG A 106 31.20 -3.28 3.88
CA ARG A 106 31.52 -3.79 2.53
C ARG A 106 30.32 -3.98 1.59
N MET A 107 30.46 -3.33 0.42
CA MET A 107 29.77 -3.55 -0.87
C MET A 107 28.36 -2.94 -0.98
N SER A 108 28.20 -1.73 -1.51
CA SER A 108 28.27 -1.30 -2.94
C SER A 108 27.14 -1.85 -3.82
N ASN A 109 26.27 -0.92 -4.21
CA ASN A 109 25.44 -0.85 -5.41
C ASN A 109 25.60 -2.01 -6.41
N ASN A 110 24.59 -2.90 -6.45
CA ASN A 110 23.97 -3.40 -7.67
C ASN A 110 22.83 -4.37 -7.31
N ILE A 111 21.62 -3.88 -7.07
CA ILE A 111 20.43 -4.74 -6.99
C ILE A 111 19.60 -4.50 -8.26
N ASN A 112 19.71 -5.44 -9.19
CA ASN A 112 18.91 -5.50 -10.39
C ASN A 112 17.49 -5.93 -10.03
N PHE A 113 16.55 -4.98 -10.01
CA PHE A 113 15.13 -5.28 -9.86
C PHE A 113 14.55 -5.79 -11.18
N PRO A 114 13.61 -6.75 -11.17
CA PRO A 114 12.88 -7.16 -12.37
C PRO A 114 12.22 -5.92 -13.01
N ALA A 115 12.29 -5.80 -14.35
CA ALA A 115 11.91 -4.59 -15.09
C ALA A 115 10.49 -4.04 -14.81
N GLY A 116 9.57 -4.86 -14.27
CA GLY A 116 8.23 -4.43 -13.87
C GLY A 116 8.15 -3.70 -12.51
N TRP A 117 9.11 -3.93 -11.61
CA TRP A 117 9.13 -3.36 -10.26
C TRP A 117 9.67 -1.93 -10.22
N GLY A 118 10.58 -1.58 -11.14
CA GLY A 118 11.03 -0.21 -11.33
C GLY A 118 9.90 0.73 -11.77
N ASN A 119 9.02 0.26 -12.67
CA ASN A 119 7.86 1.02 -13.12
C ASN A 119 6.79 1.16 -12.02
N PHE A 120 6.55 0.13 -11.21
CA PHE A 120 5.61 0.21 -10.09
C PHE A 120 6.05 1.22 -9.01
N LEU A 121 7.33 1.20 -8.63
CA LEU A 121 7.88 2.11 -7.61
C LEU A 121 8.04 3.54 -8.15
N GLY A 122 8.46 3.70 -9.41
CA GLY A 122 8.49 5.02 -10.08
C GLY A 122 7.09 5.65 -10.19
N ARG A 123 6.07 4.83 -10.42
CA ARG A 123 4.67 5.26 -10.49
C ARG A 123 4.10 5.66 -9.13
N MET A 124 4.49 4.99 -8.04
CA MET A 124 4.18 5.43 -6.68
C MET A 124 4.92 6.73 -6.29
N GLY A 125 6.17 6.89 -6.72
CA GLY A 125 6.92 8.12 -6.50
C GLY A 125 6.35 9.34 -7.23
N ASN A 126 5.88 9.16 -8.47
CA ASN A 126 5.25 10.24 -9.25
C ASN A 126 3.82 10.54 -8.77
N PHE A 127 3.08 9.54 -8.27
CA PHE A 127 1.80 9.72 -7.59
C PHE A 127 1.95 10.60 -6.33
N GLN A 128 2.98 10.36 -5.52
CA GLN A 128 3.25 11.19 -4.33
C GLN A 128 3.71 12.61 -4.65
N ARG A 129 4.37 12.84 -5.78
CA ARG A 129 4.86 14.17 -6.19
C ARG A 129 3.71 15.05 -6.71
N GLY A 130 2.80 14.48 -7.50
CA GLY A 130 1.61 15.20 -7.99
C GLY A 130 0.66 15.66 -6.87
N ILE A 131 0.53 14.88 -5.79
CA ILE A 131 -0.30 15.24 -4.62
C ILE A 131 0.26 16.45 -3.85
N ARG A 132 1.59 16.64 -3.81
CA ARG A 132 2.21 17.76 -3.09
C ARG A 132 2.13 19.10 -3.82
N GLU A 133 1.97 19.08 -5.13
CA GLU A 133 1.88 20.31 -5.94
C GLU A 133 0.46 20.88 -5.94
N THR A 134 -0.58 20.03 -5.83
CA THR A 134 -1.98 20.49 -5.79
C THR A 134 -2.37 21.15 -4.46
N THR A 135 -1.73 20.80 -3.35
CA THR A 135 -2.03 21.42 -2.03
C THR A 135 -1.35 22.76 -1.80
N LYS A 136 -0.47 23.21 -2.73
CA LYS A 136 0.22 24.51 -2.61
C LYS A 136 -0.46 25.65 -3.36
N MET A 137 -1.60 25.42 -4.01
CA MET A 137 -2.32 26.45 -4.78
C MET A 137 -3.66 26.86 -4.17
N GLU A 138 -3.97 26.46 -2.94
CA GLU A 138 -5.20 26.88 -2.24
C GLU A 138 -4.96 27.91 -1.12
N ASP A 139 -3.70 28.34 -0.91
CA ASP A 139 -3.33 29.39 0.02
C ASP A 139 -2.75 30.61 -0.72
N GLU A 140 -3.56 31.29 -1.54
CA GLU A 140 -3.36 32.71 -1.94
C GLU A 140 -4.69 33.47 -1.96
#